data_AF-A0A2T0MQF2-F1
#
_entry.id   AF-A0A2T0MQF2-F1
#
_cell.length_a   1.000
_cell.length_b   1.000
_cell.length_c   1.000
_cell.angle_alpha   90.00
_cell.angle_beta   90.00
_cell.angle_gamma   90.00
#
_symmetry.space_group_name_H-M   'P 1'
#
loop_
_entity.id
_entity.type
_entity.pdbx_description
1 polymer ?
#
loop_
_entity_poly.entity_id
_entity_poly.type
_entity_poly.pdbx_seq_one_letter_code
_entity_poly.pdbx_strand_id
1 'polypeptide(L)'
;MPVDEIPSGLRCEGQLVPAPAGRYDWLHLLLDGAEPGEEVDEVVWLHYENAVDPEWLRTAAGEPATRLPVTRTERLVQVRLPERPGLRVVAMTPAVAAVWAEASAPSLPGRGGR
;
A
#
# COMPACT_ATOMS: atom_id res chain seq x y z
N MET A 1 1.33 -7.10 -21.80
CA MET A 1 0.41 -7.25 -20.66
C MET A 1 0.15 -5.86 -20.13
N PRO A 2 -1.07 -5.31 -20.22
CA PRO A 2 -1.31 -4.01 -19.60
C PRO A 2 -1.12 -4.19 -18.10
N VAL A 3 -0.48 -3.21 -17.46
CA VAL A 3 -0.59 -3.07 -16.02
C VAL A 3 -2.08 -2.89 -15.74
N ASP A 4 -2.67 -3.78 -14.96
CA ASP A 4 -4.08 -3.65 -14.56
C ASP A 4 -4.20 -2.35 -13.73
N GLU A 5 -4.51 -1.24 -14.41
CA GLU A 5 -4.90 0.00 -13.76
C GLU A 5 -6.11 -0.31 -12.90
N ILE A 6 -5.94 -0.21 -11.58
CA ILE A 6 -7.06 -0.20 -10.65
C ILE A 6 -7.99 0.93 -11.08
N PRO A 7 -9.31 0.71 -11.14
CA PRO A 7 -10.25 1.77 -11.47
C PRO A 7 -10.01 2.99 -10.57
N SER A 8 -9.81 4.15 -11.17
CA SER A 8 -9.65 5.40 -10.42
C SER A 8 -10.97 5.83 -9.78
N GLY A 9 -10.91 6.35 -8.55
CA GLY A 9 -12.07 6.97 -7.89
C GLY A 9 -13.06 5.99 -7.26
N LEU A 10 -12.57 4.86 -6.77
CA LEU A 10 -13.38 3.85 -6.07
C LEU A 10 -13.92 4.42 -4.77
N ARG A 11 -15.24 4.40 -4.59
CA ARG A 11 -15.87 4.79 -3.32
C ARG A 11 -15.61 3.75 -2.24
N CYS A 12 -15.40 4.17 -1.01
CA CYS A 12 -15.27 3.25 0.11
C CYS A 12 -16.67 2.81 0.58
N GLU A 13 -17.24 1.78 -0.06
CA GLU A 13 -18.58 1.23 0.23
C GLU A 13 -18.51 -0.24 0.68
N GLY A 14 -17.36 -0.69 1.21
CA GLY A 14 -17.20 -2.07 1.68
C GLY A 14 -16.98 -3.12 0.59
N GLN A 15 -16.86 -2.70 -0.68
CA GLN A 15 -16.73 -3.62 -1.81
C GLN A 15 -15.32 -4.21 -1.95
N LEU A 16 -15.25 -5.39 -2.57
CA LEU A 16 -14.00 -6.04 -2.97
C LEU A 16 -13.54 -5.51 -4.33
N VAL A 17 -12.27 -5.11 -4.40
CA VAL A 17 -11.62 -4.67 -5.63
C VAL A 17 -10.41 -5.56 -5.93
N PRO A 18 -10.09 -5.85 -7.21
CA PRO A 18 -8.89 -6.60 -7.55
C PRO A 18 -7.64 -5.88 -7.06
N ALA A 19 -6.71 -6.65 -6.49
CA ALA A 19 -5.40 -6.15 -6.15
C ALA A 19 -4.48 -6.18 -7.39
N PRO A 20 -3.56 -5.22 -7.55
CA PRO A 20 -2.53 -5.28 -8.59
C PRO A 20 -1.78 -6.60 -8.53
N ALA A 21 -1.57 -7.22 -9.70
CA ALA A 21 -0.88 -8.49 -9.76
C ALA A 21 0.60 -8.33 -9.33
N GLY A 22 1.02 -9.09 -8.31
CA GLY A 22 2.42 -9.16 -7.90
C GLY A 22 2.61 -9.58 -6.46
N ARG A 23 3.87 -9.52 -6.01
CA ARG A 23 4.26 -9.53 -4.59
C ARG A 23 4.88 -8.17 -4.28
N TYR A 24 4.46 -7.56 -3.20
CA TYR A 24 4.89 -6.23 -2.75
C TYR A 24 4.71 -6.15 -1.24
N ASP A 25 5.48 -5.27 -0.63
CA ASP A 25 5.48 -5.06 0.82
C ASP A 25 4.47 -4.00 1.25
N TRP A 26 4.05 -3.14 0.30
CA TRP A 26 3.15 -2.02 0.57
C TRP A 26 2.14 -1.79 -0.57
N LEU A 27 0.97 -1.30 -0.19
CA LEU A 27 0.04 -0.60 -1.08
C LEU A 27 0.05 0.88 -0.70
N HIS A 28 0.47 1.73 -1.62
CA HIS A 28 0.32 3.18 -1.49
C HIS A 28 -1.08 3.57 -1.96
N LEU A 29 -1.84 4.23 -1.08
CA LEU A 29 -3.18 4.70 -1.36
C LEU A 29 -3.20 6.22 -1.38
N LEU A 30 -3.84 6.77 -2.42
CA LEU A 30 -4.22 8.18 -2.47
C LEU A 30 -5.72 8.27 -2.22
N LEU A 31 -6.10 9.01 -1.18
CA LEU A 31 -7.47 9.18 -0.74
C LEU A 31 -8.01 10.57 -1.11
N ASP A 32 -9.32 10.64 -1.30
CA ASP A 32 -10.09 11.87 -1.46
C ASP A 32 -11.36 11.80 -0.60
N GLY A 33 -11.90 12.96 -0.24
CA GLY A 33 -13.16 13.09 0.51
C GLY A 33 -13.05 13.02 2.03
N ALA A 34 -11.84 13.03 2.59
CA ALA A 34 -11.62 13.38 4.00
C ALA A 34 -11.68 14.91 4.17
N GLU A 35 -12.26 15.38 5.28
CA GLU A 35 -12.33 16.81 5.55
C GLU A 35 -10.93 17.39 5.88
N PRO A 36 -10.66 18.68 5.60
CA PRO A 36 -9.40 19.30 5.98
C PRO A 36 -9.14 19.19 7.48
N GLY A 37 -8.00 18.60 7.85
CA GLY A 37 -7.63 18.38 9.26
C GLY A 37 -8.20 17.09 9.87
N GLU A 38 -8.96 16.30 9.11
CA GLU A 38 -9.44 14.98 9.53
C GLU A 38 -8.37 13.91 9.36
N GLU A 39 -8.24 13.05 10.37
CA GLU A 39 -7.48 11.80 10.28
C GLU A 39 -8.44 10.66 9.92
N VAL A 40 -8.06 9.88 8.90
CA VAL A 40 -8.75 8.62 8.59
C VAL A 40 -8.13 7.52 9.44
N ASP A 41 -8.95 6.73 10.13
CA ASP A 41 -8.55 5.52 10.86
C ASP A 41 -9.59 4.43 10.59
N GLU A 42 -9.39 3.67 9.52
CA GLU A 42 -10.35 2.68 9.02
C GLU A 42 -9.69 1.31 8.86
N VAL A 43 -10.50 0.26 8.74
CA VAL A 43 -10.00 -1.10 8.46
C VAL A 43 -10.19 -1.45 7.00
N VAL A 44 -9.10 -1.89 6.37
CA VAL A 44 -9.08 -2.48 5.03
C VAL A 44 -8.81 -3.97 5.17
N TRP A 45 -9.54 -4.81 4.43
CA TRP A 45 -9.28 -6.26 4.45
C TRP A 45 -8.45 -6.67 3.24
N LEU A 46 -7.33 -7.32 3.49
CA LEU A 46 -6.43 -7.84 2.48
C LEU A 46 -6.75 -9.31 2.24
N HIS A 47 -7.23 -9.63 1.04
CA HIS A 47 -7.58 -11.00 0.65
C HIS A 47 -6.43 -11.61 -0.15
N TYR A 48 -5.79 -12.61 0.45
CA TYR A 48 -4.76 -13.43 -0.14
C TYR A 48 -5.36 -14.73 -0.71
N GLU A 49 -4.59 -15.47 -1.51
CA GLU A 49 -5.04 -16.75 -2.07
C GLU A 49 -5.52 -17.77 -1.01
N ASN A 50 -5.00 -17.69 0.22
CA ASN A 50 -5.26 -18.65 1.29
C ASN A 50 -5.73 -18.03 2.62
N ALA A 51 -5.82 -16.70 2.72
CA ALA A 51 -6.05 -16.00 3.98
C ALA A 51 -6.71 -14.64 3.76
N VAL A 52 -7.29 -14.08 4.83
CA VAL A 52 -7.82 -12.72 4.84
C VAL A 52 -7.36 -12.05 6.12
N ASP A 53 -6.61 -10.96 5.99
CA ASP A 53 -6.04 -10.24 7.15
C ASP A 53 -6.56 -8.79 7.17
N PRO A 54 -6.92 -8.25 8.34
CA PRO A 54 -7.27 -6.84 8.48
C PRO A 54 -6.02 -5.97 8.60
N GLU A 55 -6.02 -4.81 7.95
CA GLU A 55 -4.97 -3.81 8.06
C GLU A 55 -5.56 -2.40 8.28
N TRP A 56 -4.86 -1.58 9.06
CA TRP A 56 -5.31 -0.23 9.41
C TRP A 56 -4.91 0.79 8.35
N LEU A 57 -5.92 1.43 7.75
CA LEU A 57 -5.79 2.59 6.88
C LEU A 57 -5.72 3.86 7.74
N ARG A 58 -4.52 4.42 7.89
CA ARG A 58 -4.30 5.63 8.69
C ARG A 58 -3.73 6.77 7.88
N THR A 59 -4.35 7.94 7.94
CA THR A 59 -3.77 9.19 7.40
C THR A 59 -3.52 10.18 8.52
N ALA A 60 -2.49 11.01 8.35
CA ALA A 60 -2.33 12.19 9.18
C ALA A 60 -3.29 13.29 8.69
N ALA A 61 -3.63 14.22 9.58
CA ALA A 61 -4.54 15.32 9.28
C ALA A 61 -4.10 16.12 8.04
N GLY A 62 -4.92 16.09 6.99
CA GLY A 62 -4.64 16.78 5.72
C GLY A 62 -3.66 16.09 4.78
N GLU A 63 -3.19 14.87 5.10
CA GLU A 63 -2.35 14.05 4.22
C GLU A 63 -3.20 13.02 3.46
N PRO A 64 -3.41 13.17 2.14
CA PRO A 64 -4.26 12.26 1.37
C PRO A 64 -3.58 10.92 1.07
N ALA A 65 -2.26 10.82 1.26
CA ALA A 65 -1.48 9.64 0.92
C ALA A 65 -1.18 8.81 2.17
N THR A 66 -1.38 7.49 2.07
CA THR A 66 -0.99 6.54 3.11
C THR A 66 -0.45 5.24 2.52
N ARG A 67 0.12 4.40 3.38
CA ARG A 67 0.67 3.08 3.03
C ARG A 67 -0.02 2.03 3.88
N LEU A 68 -0.56 1.01 3.23
CA LEU A 68 -0.99 -0.22 3.88
C LEU A 68 0.12 -1.26 3.81
N PRO A 69 0.54 -1.85 4.93
CA PRO A 69 1.47 -2.97 4.90
C PRO A 69 0.82 -4.20 4.28
N VAL A 70 1.58 -4.92 3.48
CA VAL A 70 1.20 -6.23 2.94
C VAL A 70 2.14 -7.23 3.60
N THR A 71 1.74 -7.69 4.78
CA THR A 71 2.61 -8.42 5.71
C THR A 71 2.82 -9.88 5.32
N ARG A 72 1.89 -10.46 4.53
CA ARG A 72 2.00 -11.84 4.08
C ARG A 72 2.88 -11.96 2.85
N THR A 73 3.55 -13.10 2.76
CA THR A 73 4.29 -13.46 1.55
C THR A 73 3.35 -13.94 0.45
N GLU A 74 2.22 -14.56 0.79
CA GLU A 74 1.25 -15.06 -0.17
C GLU A 74 0.71 -13.97 -1.09
N ARG A 75 0.25 -14.38 -2.28
CA ARG A 75 -0.20 -13.42 -3.29
C ARG A 75 -1.48 -12.75 -2.82
N LEU A 76 -1.47 -11.42 -2.77
CA LEU A 76 -2.67 -10.62 -2.59
C LEU A 76 -3.50 -10.65 -3.88
N VAL A 77 -4.80 -10.96 -3.76
CA VAL A 77 -5.72 -11.08 -4.89
C VAL A 77 -6.76 -9.99 -4.92
N GLN A 78 -7.25 -9.56 -3.75
CA GLN A 78 -8.29 -8.55 -3.63
C GLN A 78 -8.09 -7.71 -2.37
N VAL A 79 -8.68 -6.52 -2.38
CA VAL A 79 -8.75 -5.61 -1.23
C VAL A 79 -10.21 -5.26 -1.00
N ARG A 80 -10.69 -5.38 0.25
CA ARG A 80 -11.99 -4.85 0.64
C ARG A 80 -11.80 -3.44 1.18
N LEU A 81 -12.35 -2.46 0.49
CA LEU A 81 -12.32 -1.06 0.94
C LEU A 81 -13.17 -0.88 2.21
N PRO A 82 -12.92 0.16 3.03
CA PRO A 82 -13.72 0.40 4.22
C PRO A 82 -15.15 0.82 3.84
N GLU A 83 -16.08 0.73 4.78
CA GLU A 83 -17.48 1.16 4.63
C GLU A 83 -17.63 2.62 5.09
N ARG A 84 -17.08 3.53 4.30
CA ARG A 84 -17.08 4.98 4.56
C ARG A 84 -17.44 5.77 3.30
N PRO A 85 -18.73 6.00 3.02
CA PRO A 85 -19.20 6.53 1.74
C PRO A 85 -18.64 7.90 1.32
N GLY A 86 -18.17 8.71 2.28
CA GLY A 86 -17.51 9.99 2.00
C GLY A 86 -16.09 9.87 1.44
N LEU A 87 -15.43 8.74 1.67
CA LEU A 87 -14.04 8.49 1.31
C LEU A 87 -13.95 7.80 -0.06
N ARG A 88 -12.94 8.18 -0.85
CA ARG A 88 -12.60 7.54 -2.13
C ARG A 88 -11.14 7.16 -2.19
N VAL A 89 -10.84 6.01 -2.78
CA VAL A 89 -9.49 5.66 -3.23
C VAL A 89 -9.33 6.15 -4.67
N VAL A 90 -8.51 7.17 -4.84
CA VAL A 90 -8.22 7.79 -6.14
C VAL A 90 -7.19 6.95 -6.90
N ALA A 91 -6.15 6.50 -6.19
CA ALA A 91 -5.12 5.64 -6.73
C ALA A 91 -4.68 4.61 -5.69
N MET A 92 -4.32 3.43 -6.16
CA MET A 92 -3.70 2.38 -5.36
C MET A 92 -2.49 1.85 -6.16
N THR A 93 -1.31 1.88 -5.55
CA THR A 93 -0.05 1.55 -6.22
C THR A 93 0.74 0.54 -5.39
N PRO A 94 1.12 -0.62 -5.94
CA PRO A 94 1.97 -1.57 -5.23
C PRO A 94 3.40 -1.04 -5.16
N ALA A 95 4.04 -1.20 -4.00
CA ALA A 95 5.44 -0.85 -3.80
C ALA A 95 6.17 -1.98 -3.07
N VAL A 96 7.29 -2.41 -3.64
CA VAL A 96 8.26 -3.24 -2.94
C VAL A 96 9.06 -2.37 -1.99
N ALA A 97 9.35 -2.85 -0.79
CA ALA A 97 10.39 -2.29 0.04
C ALA A 97 11.65 -2.31 -0.82
N ALA A 98 12.20 -1.13 -1.11
CA ALA A 98 13.51 -1.07 -1.71
C ALA A 98 14.41 -1.90 -0.80
N VAL A 99 14.95 -3.00 -1.33
CA VAL A 99 16.03 -3.72 -0.68
C VAL A 99 17.02 -2.62 -0.37
N TRP A 100 17.31 -2.39 0.90
CA TRP A 100 18.42 -1.52 1.28
C TRP A 100 19.63 -2.25 0.74
N ALA A 101 19.99 -1.97 -0.51
CA ALA A 101 21.17 -2.52 -1.10
C ALA A 101 22.29 -2.03 -0.19
N GLU A 102 22.98 -2.96 0.46
CA GLU A 102 24.26 -2.80 1.15
C GLU A 102 25.36 -2.32 0.17
N ALA A 103 25.05 -1.37 -0.72
CA ALA A 103 25.94 -0.74 -1.68
C ALA A 103 26.41 0.65 -1.19
N SER A 104 26.35 0.90 0.12
CA SER A 104 26.94 2.09 0.75
C SER A 104 27.82 1.71 1.93
N ALA A 105 28.75 0.79 1.71
CA ALA A 105 30.03 0.83 2.40
C ALA A 105 31.12 0.92 1.31
N PRO A 106 31.83 2.05 1.15
CA PRO A 106 33.03 2.04 0.33
C PRO A 106 34.00 1.04 0.98
N SER A 107 34.29 -0.05 0.27
CA SER A 107 35.41 -0.91 0.62
C SER A 107 36.66 -0.03 0.63
N LEU A 108 37.18 0.29 1.82
CA LEU A 108 38.48 0.91 1.94
C LEU A 108 39.49 0.01 1.22
N PRO A 109 40.23 0.49 0.22
CA PRO A 109 41.29 -0.31 -0.37
C PRO A 109 42.29 -0.65 0.73
N GLY A 110 42.59 -1.94 0.83
CA GLY A 110 43.54 -2.49 1.80
C GLY A 110 44.82 -1.66 1.81
N ARG A 111 45.20 -1.21 3.00
CA ARG A 111 46.45 -0.50 3.25
C ARG A 111 47.61 -1.48 3.01
N GLY A 112 48.04 -1.60 1.77
CA GLY A 112 49.31 -2.21 1.41
C GLY A 112 50.47 -1.24 1.69
N GLY A 113 51.51 -1.76 2.35
CA GLY A 113 52.79 -1.08 2.60
C GLY A 113 52.99 -0.79 4.10
N ARG A 114 54.04 -1.28 4.76
CA ARG A 114 55.31 -1.90 4.35
C ARG A 114 55.72 -2.92 5.41
#